data_AF-A0A191ZSI0-F1
#
_entry.id   AF-A0A191ZSI0-F1
#
_cell.length_a   1.000
_cell.length_b   1.000
_cell.length_c   1.000
_cell.angle_alpha   90.00
_cell.angle_beta   90.00
_cell.angle_gamma   90.00
#
_symmetry.space_group_name_H-M   'P 1'
#
loop_
_entity.id
_entity.type
_entity.pdbx_description
1 polymer ?
#
loop_
_entity_poly.entity_id
_entity_poly.type
_entity_poly.pdbx_seq_one_letter_code
_entity_poly.pdbx_strand_id
1 'polypeptide(L)'
;MGVVIDHPVEVFLMALIVLAGAARIGSALSKRRALDGSTHEDFDVIQAATLTLLGLMIGFTFSMAISRYDTRKNYEEEEANAIGTEYARASLLPAADAANLRGLLVKYVEVRIQLYSSHDARQLPALEAETSRQQDALWAAVLGPAAAQPTPIVALAVSGMNDVLNAQGYTQAAWRNRIPVAAWVLLFMVGACGTFMVGYGTRSARMRGVLQLLLPLVLALSFMLIADIDSPRGGFVHVDPVNLKTLAASMQH
;
A
#
# COMPACT_ATOMS: atom_id res chain seq x y z
N MET A 1 7.58 -8.53 12.20
CA MET A 1 7.49 -7.09 11.86
C MET A 1 6.55 -6.79 10.70
N GLY A 2 6.35 -7.68 9.71
CA GLY A 2 5.41 -7.42 8.60
C GLY A 2 3.97 -7.14 9.04
N VAL A 3 3.42 -7.99 9.92
CA VAL A 3 2.00 -7.93 10.35
C VAL A 3 1.61 -6.61 11.04
N VAL A 4 2.51 -6.00 11.81
CA VAL A 4 2.17 -4.78 12.59
C VAL A 4 2.07 -3.55 11.69
N ILE A 5 2.82 -3.50 10.59
CA ILE A 5 2.83 -2.34 9.68
C ILE A 5 1.57 -2.32 8.80
N ASP A 6 0.92 -3.47 8.61
CA ASP A 6 -0.32 -3.57 7.85
C ASP A 6 -1.52 -2.93 8.58
N HIS A 7 -1.41 -2.74 9.90
CA HIS A 7 -2.47 -2.17 10.75
C HIS A 7 -2.07 -0.77 11.26
N PRO A 8 -2.60 0.32 10.66
CA PRO A 8 -2.17 1.68 11.00
C PRO A 8 -2.41 2.03 12.46
N VAL A 9 -3.48 1.51 13.07
CA VAL A 9 -3.79 1.73 14.50
C VAL A 9 -2.75 1.08 15.40
N GLU A 10 -2.22 -0.09 15.03
CA GLU A 10 -1.14 -0.74 15.79
C GLU A 10 0.16 0.06 15.68
N VAL A 11 0.48 0.54 14.48
CA VAL A 11 1.62 1.45 14.26
C VAL A 11 1.47 2.71 15.10
N PHE A 12 0.27 3.31 15.14
CA PHE A 12 -0.02 4.48 15.97
C PHE A 12 0.26 4.20 17.45
N LEU A 13 -0.32 3.14 18.00
CA LEU A 13 -0.16 2.79 19.41
C LEU A 13 1.30 2.48 19.75
N MET A 14 1.99 1.70 18.91
CA MET A 14 3.40 1.37 19.07
C MET A 14 4.28 2.62 19.01
N ALA A 15 4.08 3.48 18.01
CA ALA A 15 4.81 4.74 17.87
C ALA A 15 4.54 5.65 19.08
N LEU A 16 3.29 5.80 19.49
CA LEU A 16 2.95 6.63 20.64
C LEU A 16 3.63 6.14 21.92
N ILE A 17 3.62 4.83 22.17
CA ILE A 17 4.26 4.23 23.35
C ILE A 17 5.78 4.43 23.30
N VAL A 18 6.42 4.11 22.17
CA VAL A 18 7.88 4.20 22.01
C VAL A 18 8.35 5.65 22.12
N LEU A 19 7.71 6.57 21.40
CA LEU A 19 8.12 7.98 21.33
C LEU A 19 7.81 8.72 22.64
N ALA A 20 6.65 8.46 23.26
CA ALA A 20 6.34 9.05 24.57
C ALA A 20 7.22 8.45 25.68
N GLY A 21 7.58 7.17 25.58
CA GLY A 21 8.54 6.51 26.45
C GLY A 21 9.92 7.16 26.35
N ALA A 22 10.42 7.36 25.12
CA ALA A 22 11.69 8.03 24.86
C ALA A 22 11.72 9.46 25.44
N ALA A 23 10.66 10.24 25.23
CA ALA A 23 10.52 11.58 25.81
C ALA A 23 10.54 11.57 27.35
N ARG A 24 9.84 10.61 27.98
CA ARG A 24 9.85 10.46 29.45
C ARG A 24 11.21 10.05 29.98
N ILE A 25 11.91 9.14 29.31
CA ILE A 25 13.26 8.71 29.68
C ILE A 25 14.22 9.91 29.59
N GLY A 26 14.18 10.67 28.48
CA GLY A 26 14.98 11.90 28.33
C GLY A 26 14.76 12.88 29.48
N SER A 27 13.49 13.11 29.86
CA SER A 27 13.17 13.99 30.98
C SER A 27 13.56 13.47 32.35
N ALA A 28 13.51 12.15 32.56
CA ALA A 28 13.98 11.54 33.80
C ALA A 28 15.50 11.68 33.94
N LEU A 29 16.24 11.54 32.82
CA LEU A 29 17.69 11.70 32.80
C LEU A 29 18.12 13.15 32.98
N SER A 30 17.40 14.13 32.41
CA SER A 30 17.75 15.55 32.59
C SER A 30 17.60 16.05 34.02
N LYS A 31 16.71 15.42 34.82
CA LYS A 31 16.64 15.68 36.27
C LYS A 31 17.87 15.18 37.04
N ARG A 32 18.59 14.18 36.51
CA ARG A 32 19.79 13.60 37.15
C ARG A 32 21.09 14.26 36.67
N ARG A 33 21.12 14.75 35.43
CA ARG A 33 22.26 15.43 34.82
C ARG A 33 21.77 16.68 34.11
N ALA A 34 21.91 17.83 34.77
CA ALA A 34 21.65 19.11 34.15
C ALA A 34 22.78 19.43 33.16
N LEU A 35 22.42 19.93 31.97
CA LEU A 35 23.39 20.52 31.05
C LEU A 35 23.84 21.89 31.58
N ASP A 36 25.13 22.18 31.46
CA ASP A 36 25.65 23.54 31.65
C ASP A 36 25.30 24.43 30.44
N GLY A 37 25.59 25.73 30.54
CA GLY A 37 25.16 26.72 29.54
C GLY A 37 25.68 26.45 28.12
N SER A 38 26.99 26.18 27.98
CA SER A 38 27.63 25.95 26.68
C SER A 38 27.23 24.61 26.06
N THR A 39 27.15 23.53 26.84
CA THR A 39 26.73 22.22 26.29
C THR A 39 25.27 22.24 25.85
N HIS A 40 24.45 23.14 26.40
CA HIS A 40 23.05 23.29 26.01
C HIS A 40 22.88 23.91 24.62
N GLU A 41 23.72 24.87 24.23
CA GLU A 41 23.67 25.47 22.89
C GLU A 41 24.01 24.44 21.82
N ASP A 42 25.07 23.66 22.02
CA ASP A 42 25.43 22.55 21.12
C ASP A 42 24.31 21.49 21.04
N PHE A 43 23.69 21.18 22.18
CA PHE A 43 22.57 20.24 22.25
C PHE A 43 21.34 20.72 21.45
N ASP A 44 20.97 22.00 21.60
CA ASP A 44 19.82 22.57 20.89
C ASP A 44 20.04 22.55 19.37
N VAL A 45 21.27 22.79 18.90
CA VAL A 45 21.63 22.66 17.47
C VAL A 45 21.47 21.22 16.98
N ILE A 46 21.99 20.22 17.71
CA ILE A 46 21.86 18.81 17.33
C ILE A 46 20.38 18.37 17.39
N GLN A 47 19.61 18.86 18.35
CA GLN A 47 18.19 18.57 18.48
C GLN A 47 17.43 19.10 17.26
N ALA A 48 17.67 20.35 16.88
CA ALA A 48 17.04 20.96 15.71
C ALA A 48 17.40 20.20 14.42
N ALA A 49 18.67 19.83 14.24
CA ALA A 49 19.12 19.03 13.10
C ALA A 49 18.43 17.64 13.06
N THR A 50 18.32 16.97 14.21
CA THR A 50 17.67 15.65 14.32
C THR A 50 16.18 15.71 13.99
N LEU A 51 15.46 16.71 14.51
CA LEU A 51 14.04 16.92 14.20
C LEU A 51 13.82 17.33 12.75
N THR A 52 14.74 18.10 12.16
CA THR A 52 14.70 18.45 10.74
C THR A 52 14.88 17.22 9.86
N LEU A 53 15.87 16.36 10.18
CA LEU A 53 16.08 15.09 9.50
C LEU A 53 14.84 14.18 9.62
N LEU A 54 14.23 14.12 10.81
CA LEU A 54 12.99 13.37 11.03
C LEU A 54 11.85 13.89 10.14
N GLY A 55 11.67 15.21 10.06
CA GLY A 55 10.67 15.82 9.18
C GLY A 55 10.89 15.48 7.70
N LEU A 56 12.14 15.55 7.23
CA LEU A 56 12.51 15.14 5.87
C LEU A 56 12.23 13.66 5.62
N MET A 57 12.59 12.80 6.57
CA MET A 57 12.33 11.36 6.49
C MET A 57 10.83 11.06 6.42
N ILE A 58 10.00 11.73 7.23
CA ILE A 58 8.54 11.63 7.16
C ILE A 58 8.06 12.04 5.77
N GLY A 59 8.53 13.18 5.24
CA GLY A 59 8.16 13.64 3.90
C GLY A 59 8.49 12.63 2.80
N PHE A 60 9.71 12.07 2.79
CA PHE A 60 10.10 11.08 1.79
C PHE A 60 9.37 9.75 1.95
N THR A 61 9.14 9.29 3.19
CA THR A 61 8.38 8.05 3.44
C THR A 61 6.91 8.18 3.08
N PHE A 62 6.31 9.34 3.35
CA PHE A 62 4.95 9.65 2.93
C PHE A 62 4.80 9.72 1.40
N SER A 63 5.72 10.39 0.70
CA SER A 63 5.77 10.41 -0.77
C SER A 63 5.94 9.00 -1.36
N MET A 64 6.79 8.18 -0.74
CA MET A 64 6.96 6.77 -1.11
C MET A 64 5.68 5.94 -0.93
N ALA A 65 4.88 6.20 0.11
CA ALA A 65 3.60 5.54 0.33
C ALA A 65 2.59 5.94 -0.75
N ILE A 66 2.46 7.25 -1.03
CA ILE A 66 1.57 7.78 -2.08
C ILE A 66 1.91 7.18 -3.44
N SER A 67 3.19 7.18 -3.84
CA SER A 67 3.60 6.64 -5.13
C SER A 67 3.22 5.16 -5.30
N ARG A 68 3.30 4.35 -4.22
CA ARG A 68 2.85 2.95 -4.23
C ARG A 68 1.34 2.84 -4.34
N TYR A 69 0.60 3.69 -3.62
CA TYR A 69 -0.85 3.77 -3.71
C TYR A 69 -1.31 4.12 -5.14
N ASP A 70 -0.71 5.15 -5.75
CA ASP A 70 -1.00 5.55 -7.13
C ASP A 70 -0.67 4.42 -8.12
N THR A 71 0.45 3.72 -7.91
CA THR A 71 0.80 2.55 -8.74
C THR A 71 -0.27 1.46 -8.67
N ARG A 72 -0.83 1.19 -7.48
CA ARG A 72 -1.91 0.19 -7.32
C ARG A 72 -3.20 0.65 -7.99
N LYS A 73 -3.51 1.95 -7.98
CA LYS A 73 -4.64 2.52 -8.72
C LYS A 73 -4.45 2.39 -10.23
N ASN A 74 -3.27 2.73 -10.73
CA ASN A 74 -2.96 2.63 -12.15
C ASN A 74 -3.07 1.18 -12.64
N TYR A 75 -2.60 0.21 -11.85
CA TYR A 75 -2.76 -1.21 -12.22
C TYR A 75 -4.20 -1.73 -12.15
N GLU A 76 -5.05 -1.16 -11.29
CA GLU A 76 -6.50 -1.47 -11.33
C GLU A 76 -7.14 -0.96 -12.63
N GLU A 77 -6.76 0.24 -13.08
CA GLU A 77 -7.19 0.79 -14.36
C GLU A 77 -6.66 -0.03 -15.55
N GLU A 78 -5.37 -0.37 -15.55
CA GLU A 78 -4.75 -1.20 -16.59
C GLU A 78 -5.39 -2.59 -16.67
N GLU A 79 -5.73 -3.20 -15.53
CA GLU A 79 -6.44 -4.47 -15.48
C GLU A 79 -7.83 -4.36 -16.10
N ALA A 80 -8.60 -3.32 -15.77
CA ALA A 80 -9.88 -3.07 -16.41
C ALA A 80 -9.74 -2.84 -17.93
N ASN A 81 -8.74 -2.06 -18.36
CA ASN A 81 -8.51 -1.77 -19.78
C ASN A 81 -8.10 -3.02 -20.58
N ALA A 82 -7.25 -3.87 -20.01
CA ALA A 82 -6.83 -5.13 -20.64
C ALA A 82 -8.02 -6.06 -20.83
N ILE A 83 -8.84 -6.25 -19.79
CA ILE A 83 -10.05 -7.08 -19.86
C ILE A 83 -11.06 -6.49 -20.86
N GLY A 84 -11.31 -5.18 -20.82
CA GLY A 84 -12.23 -4.52 -21.76
C GLY A 84 -11.79 -4.64 -23.21
N THR A 85 -10.47 -4.50 -23.47
CA THR A 85 -9.90 -4.70 -24.80
C THR A 85 -10.09 -6.15 -25.26
N GLU A 86 -9.83 -7.12 -24.39
CA GLU A 86 -10.00 -8.54 -24.74
C GLU A 86 -11.48 -8.90 -24.94
N TYR A 87 -12.40 -8.31 -24.17
CA TYR A 87 -13.84 -8.47 -24.35
C TYR A 87 -14.33 -7.98 -25.73
N ALA A 88 -13.76 -6.89 -26.22
CA ALA A 88 -13.99 -6.41 -27.59
C ALA A 88 -13.35 -7.37 -28.62
N ARG A 89 -12.10 -7.78 -28.40
CA ARG A 89 -11.36 -8.71 -29.29
C ARG A 89 -11.95 -10.11 -29.34
N ALA A 90 -12.76 -10.53 -28.36
CA ALA A 90 -13.49 -11.78 -28.43
C ALA A 90 -14.35 -11.90 -29.70
N SER A 91 -14.83 -10.78 -30.26
CA SER A 91 -15.58 -10.76 -31.54
C SER A 91 -14.77 -11.16 -32.78
N LEU A 92 -13.44 -11.24 -32.65
CA LEU A 92 -12.54 -11.72 -33.69
C LEU A 92 -12.52 -13.25 -33.80
N LEU A 93 -13.08 -13.94 -32.79
CA LEU A 93 -13.21 -15.40 -32.76
C LEU A 93 -14.53 -15.86 -33.39
N PRO A 94 -14.66 -17.14 -33.77
CA PRO A 94 -15.94 -17.71 -34.19
C PRO A 94 -17.03 -17.48 -33.13
N ALA A 95 -18.28 -17.32 -33.56
CA ALA A 95 -19.37 -16.83 -32.70
C ALA A 95 -19.57 -17.63 -31.40
N ALA A 96 -19.40 -18.96 -31.44
CA ALA A 96 -19.51 -19.80 -30.25
C ALA A 96 -18.37 -19.57 -29.26
N ASP A 97 -17.13 -19.46 -29.76
CA ASP A 97 -15.94 -19.21 -28.95
C ASP A 97 -15.95 -17.79 -28.37
N ALA A 98 -16.38 -16.81 -29.17
CA ALA A 98 -16.58 -15.43 -28.76
C ALA A 98 -17.56 -15.31 -27.58
N ALA A 99 -18.71 -16.00 -27.65
CA ALA A 99 -19.70 -16.02 -26.58
C ALA A 99 -19.16 -16.68 -25.30
N ASN A 100 -18.44 -17.80 -25.44
CA ASN A 100 -17.81 -18.49 -24.32
C ASN A 100 -16.77 -17.59 -23.64
N LEU A 101 -15.87 -16.99 -24.41
CA LEU A 101 -14.80 -16.12 -23.89
C LEU A 101 -15.37 -14.90 -23.17
N ARG A 102 -16.38 -14.23 -23.74
CA ARG A 102 -17.06 -13.09 -23.09
C ARG A 102 -17.69 -13.50 -21.76
N GLY A 103 -18.36 -14.65 -21.71
CA GLY A 103 -18.95 -15.17 -20.48
C GLY A 103 -17.91 -15.46 -19.39
N LEU A 104 -16.74 -15.96 -19.76
CA LEU A 104 -15.62 -16.16 -18.84
C LEU A 104 -15.02 -14.84 -18.35
N LEU A 105 -14.85 -13.84 -19.22
CA LEU A 105 -14.35 -12.52 -18.83
C LEU A 105 -15.26 -11.80 -17.83
N VAL A 106 -16.58 -11.90 -17.99
CA VAL A 106 -17.54 -11.35 -17.01
C VAL A 106 -17.33 -11.97 -15.62
N LYS A 107 -17.27 -13.30 -15.54
CA LYS A 107 -17.00 -14.01 -14.27
C LYS A 107 -15.65 -13.65 -13.69
N TYR A 108 -14.64 -13.52 -14.55
CA TYR A 108 -13.30 -13.11 -14.13
C TYR A 108 -13.34 -11.73 -13.47
N VAL A 109 -13.94 -10.72 -14.12
CA VAL A 109 -14.08 -9.36 -13.55
C VAL A 109 -14.78 -9.39 -12.20
N GLU A 110 -15.84 -10.18 -12.03
CA GLU A 110 -16.54 -10.31 -10.75
C GLU A 110 -15.62 -10.82 -9.63
N VAL A 111 -14.81 -11.85 -9.90
CA VAL A 111 -13.83 -12.38 -8.95
C VAL A 111 -12.76 -11.34 -8.63
N ARG A 112 -12.32 -10.57 -9.62
CA ARG A 112 -11.35 -9.49 -9.42
C ARG A 112 -11.91 -8.38 -8.54
N ILE A 113 -13.14 -7.91 -8.79
CA ILE A 113 -13.81 -6.91 -7.93
C ILE A 113 -13.91 -7.41 -6.48
N GLN A 114 -14.24 -8.68 -6.27
CA GLN A 114 -14.29 -9.28 -4.94
C GLN A 114 -12.91 -9.30 -4.26
N LEU A 115 -11.84 -9.60 -5.00
CA LEU A 115 -10.47 -9.60 -4.47
C LEU A 115 -10.01 -8.20 -4.01
N TYR A 116 -10.39 -7.16 -4.75
CA TYR A 116 -10.12 -5.76 -4.38
C TYR A 116 -10.95 -5.32 -3.17
N SER A 117 -12.20 -5.79 -3.07
CA SER A 117 -13.14 -5.40 -2.01
C SER A 117 -12.98 -6.22 -0.72
N SER A 118 -12.25 -7.35 -0.77
CA SER A 118 -12.10 -8.24 0.38
C SER A 118 -11.00 -7.76 1.33
N HIS A 119 -11.41 -7.54 2.58
CA HIS A 119 -10.53 -7.15 3.68
C HIS A 119 -10.22 -8.33 4.62
N ASP A 120 -10.92 -9.46 4.47
CA ASP A 120 -10.69 -10.65 5.30
C ASP A 120 -9.55 -11.49 4.71
N ALA A 121 -8.41 -11.48 5.39
CA ALA A 121 -7.23 -12.26 5.01
C ALA A 121 -7.53 -13.76 4.83
N ARG A 122 -8.58 -14.30 5.46
CA ARG A 122 -8.98 -15.71 5.33
C ARG A 122 -9.69 -16.01 4.00
N GLN A 123 -10.28 -15.01 3.36
CA GLN A 123 -10.98 -15.18 2.08
C GLN A 123 -10.03 -15.03 0.88
N LEU A 124 -8.92 -14.31 1.06
CA LEU A 124 -7.97 -14.03 -0.03
C LEU A 124 -7.43 -15.29 -0.71
N PRO A 125 -7.00 -16.36 0.00
CA PRO A 125 -6.50 -17.56 -0.67
C PRO A 125 -7.55 -18.24 -1.55
N ALA A 126 -8.83 -18.20 -1.15
CA ALA A 126 -9.91 -18.77 -1.94
C ALA A 126 -10.20 -17.96 -3.21
N LEU A 127 -10.18 -16.63 -3.10
CA LEU A 127 -10.35 -15.71 -4.24
C LEU A 127 -9.16 -15.75 -5.21
N GLU A 128 -7.94 -15.90 -4.69
CA GLU A 128 -6.73 -16.10 -5.51
C GLU A 128 -6.80 -17.45 -6.25
N ALA A 129 -7.24 -18.52 -5.59
CA ALA A 129 -7.41 -19.81 -6.24
C ALA A 129 -8.51 -19.79 -7.32
N GLU A 130 -9.61 -19.06 -7.08
CA GLU A 130 -10.65 -18.84 -8.10
C GLU A 130 -10.13 -17.99 -9.27
N THR A 131 -9.34 -16.95 -8.99
CA THR A 131 -8.67 -16.15 -10.04
C THR A 131 -7.86 -17.06 -10.96
N SER A 132 -6.99 -17.92 -10.40
CA SER A 132 -6.17 -18.84 -11.20
C SER A 132 -7.03 -19.81 -12.03
N ARG A 133 -8.10 -20.37 -11.46
CA ARG A 133 -9.03 -21.23 -12.22
C ARG A 133 -9.66 -20.50 -13.41
N GLN A 134 -10.08 -19.26 -13.23
CA GLN A 134 -10.66 -18.46 -14.31
C GLN A 134 -9.61 -18.11 -15.36
N GLN A 135 -8.38 -17.79 -14.97
CA GLN A 135 -7.26 -17.55 -15.90
C GLN A 135 -6.95 -18.77 -16.77
N ASP A 136 -6.91 -19.97 -16.17
CA ASP A 136 -6.71 -21.22 -16.91
C ASP A 136 -7.84 -21.46 -17.93
N ALA A 137 -9.09 -21.22 -17.53
CA ALA A 137 -10.25 -21.35 -18.40
C ALA A 137 -10.24 -20.33 -19.55
N LEU A 138 -9.88 -19.08 -19.26
CA LEU A 138 -9.73 -18.00 -20.25
C LEU A 138 -8.64 -18.33 -21.27
N TRP A 139 -7.48 -18.82 -20.81
CA TRP A 139 -6.40 -19.23 -21.70
C TRP A 139 -6.82 -20.41 -22.58
N ALA A 140 -7.46 -21.43 -22.00
CA ALA A 140 -7.97 -22.56 -22.78
C ALA A 140 -8.99 -22.15 -23.85
N ALA A 141 -9.83 -21.14 -23.56
CA ALA A 141 -10.85 -20.65 -24.49
C ALA A 141 -10.26 -20.01 -25.76
N VAL A 142 -9.05 -19.44 -25.70
CA VAL A 142 -8.39 -18.86 -26.89
C VAL A 142 -7.51 -19.87 -27.64
N LEU A 143 -7.06 -20.95 -26.99
CA LEU A 143 -6.21 -21.97 -27.62
C LEU A 143 -6.92 -22.76 -28.73
N GLY A 144 -8.19 -23.13 -28.52
CA GLY A 144 -8.98 -23.88 -29.52
C GLY A 144 -9.10 -23.14 -30.86
N PRO A 145 -9.62 -21.91 -30.87
CA PRO A 145 -9.69 -21.07 -32.07
C PRO A 145 -8.31 -20.82 -32.71
N ALA A 146 -7.28 -20.58 -31.89
CA ALA A 146 -5.93 -20.34 -32.38
C ALA A 146 -5.32 -21.55 -33.12
N ALA A 147 -5.56 -22.77 -32.61
CA ALA A 147 -5.10 -23.99 -33.26
C ALA A 147 -5.93 -24.32 -34.52
N ALA A 148 -7.25 -24.06 -34.48
CA ALA A 148 -8.13 -24.32 -35.61
C ALA A 148 -7.91 -23.34 -36.76
N GLN A 149 -7.63 -22.06 -36.47
CA GLN A 149 -7.46 -20.99 -37.45
C GLN A 149 -6.32 -20.04 -37.05
N PRO A 150 -5.05 -20.40 -37.34
CA PRO A 150 -3.87 -19.63 -36.95
C PRO A 150 -3.68 -18.41 -37.85
N THR A 151 -4.62 -17.46 -37.77
CA THR A 151 -4.62 -16.23 -38.55
C THR A 151 -4.07 -15.06 -37.73
N PRO A 152 -3.52 -14.01 -38.37
CA PRO A 152 -3.11 -12.79 -37.66
C PRO A 152 -4.24 -12.13 -36.85
N ILE A 153 -5.51 -12.32 -37.26
CA ILE A 153 -6.68 -11.78 -36.55
C ILE A 153 -6.91 -12.52 -35.23
N VAL A 154 -6.88 -13.86 -35.25
CA VAL A 154 -7.02 -14.68 -34.02
C VAL A 154 -5.83 -14.46 -33.08
N ALA A 155 -4.63 -14.22 -33.62
CA ALA A 155 -3.46 -13.88 -32.82
C ALA A 155 -3.65 -12.61 -31.96
N LEU A 156 -4.50 -11.65 -32.39
CA LEU A 156 -4.81 -10.46 -31.59
C LEU A 156 -5.60 -10.80 -30.31
N ALA A 157 -6.50 -11.79 -30.38
CA ALA A 157 -7.24 -12.28 -29.20
C ALA A 157 -6.30 -13.06 -28.26
N VAL A 158 -5.44 -13.94 -28.80
CA VAL A 158 -4.43 -14.64 -27.97
C VAL A 158 -3.47 -13.65 -27.29
N SER A 159 -3.03 -12.61 -28.00
CA SER A 159 -2.19 -11.56 -27.43
C SER A 159 -2.93 -10.74 -26.37
N GLY A 160 -4.18 -10.36 -26.61
CA GLY A 160 -4.96 -9.61 -25.62
C GLY A 160 -5.25 -10.44 -24.37
N MET A 161 -5.46 -11.74 -24.52
CA MET A 161 -5.55 -12.65 -23.38
C MET A 161 -4.27 -12.67 -22.55
N ASN A 162 -3.09 -12.70 -23.18
CA ASN A 162 -1.82 -12.58 -22.47
C ASN A 162 -1.73 -11.27 -21.68
N ASP A 163 -2.22 -10.15 -22.25
CA ASP A 163 -2.26 -8.86 -21.55
C ASP A 163 -3.18 -8.91 -20.31
N VAL A 164 -4.34 -9.57 -20.39
CA VAL A 164 -5.25 -9.79 -19.25
C VAL A 164 -4.57 -10.57 -18.12
N LEU A 165 -3.84 -11.64 -18.46
CA LEU A 165 -3.13 -12.46 -17.46
C LEU A 165 -1.96 -11.67 -16.84
N ASN A 166 -1.23 -10.90 -17.64
CA ASN A 166 -0.11 -10.08 -17.16
C ASN A 166 -0.58 -8.96 -16.22
N ALA A 167 -1.71 -8.32 -16.53
CA ALA A 167 -2.26 -7.24 -15.70
C ALA A 167 -2.52 -7.72 -14.26
N GLN A 168 -3.04 -8.93 -14.07
CA GLN A 168 -3.20 -9.53 -12.74
C GLN A 168 -1.85 -9.69 -12.02
N GLY A 169 -0.81 -10.14 -12.73
CA GLY A 169 0.54 -10.29 -12.21
C GLY A 169 1.13 -8.97 -11.73
N TYR A 170 0.97 -7.90 -12.52
CA TYR A 170 1.39 -6.55 -12.15
C TYR A 170 0.65 -6.01 -10.93
N THR A 171 -0.68 -6.18 -10.88
CA THR A 171 -1.49 -5.89 -9.70
C THR A 171 -0.92 -6.60 -8.46
N GLN A 172 -0.66 -7.90 -8.54
CA GLN A 172 -0.14 -8.65 -7.40
C GLN A 172 1.26 -8.18 -6.96
N ALA A 173 2.13 -7.85 -7.91
CA ALA A 173 3.45 -7.30 -7.61
C ALA A 173 3.36 -5.95 -6.88
N ALA A 174 2.47 -5.06 -7.32
CA ALA A 174 2.26 -3.75 -6.70
C ALA A 174 1.68 -3.84 -5.28
N TRP A 175 0.85 -4.86 -5.01
CA TRP A 175 0.31 -5.10 -3.67
C TRP A 175 1.37 -5.62 -2.70
N ARG A 176 2.34 -6.40 -3.19
CA ARG A 176 3.51 -6.86 -2.41
C ARG A 176 4.59 -5.80 -2.27
N ASN A 177 4.58 -4.75 -3.10
CA ASN A 177 5.53 -3.65 -3.01
C ASN A 177 5.22 -2.76 -1.80
N ARG A 178 6.11 -2.80 -0.81
CA ARG A 178 6.00 -2.12 0.49
C ARG A 178 7.17 -1.17 0.73
N ILE A 179 7.02 -0.25 1.68
CA ILE A 179 8.18 0.44 2.26
C ILE A 179 9.08 -0.60 2.97
N PRO A 180 10.39 -0.65 2.67
CA PRO A 180 11.29 -1.60 3.31
C PRO A 180 11.32 -1.44 4.84
N VAL A 181 11.38 -2.57 5.56
CA VAL A 181 11.42 -2.59 7.03
C VAL A 181 12.58 -1.74 7.59
N ALA A 182 13.72 -1.70 6.89
CA ALA A 182 14.86 -0.87 7.27
C ALA A 182 14.53 0.64 7.35
N ALA A 183 13.70 1.14 6.42
CA ALA A 183 13.27 2.55 6.44
C ALA A 183 12.36 2.83 7.64
N TRP A 184 11.45 1.90 7.96
CA TRP A 184 10.64 1.97 9.17
C TRP A 184 11.48 1.96 10.45
N VAL A 185 12.44 1.04 10.57
CA VAL A 185 13.35 0.98 11.72
C VAL A 185 14.10 2.30 11.88
N LEU A 186 14.63 2.86 10.80
CA LEU A 186 15.33 4.13 10.84
C LEU A 186 14.40 5.27 11.28
N LEU A 187 13.17 5.31 10.76
CA LEU A 187 12.17 6.33 11.10
C LEU A 187 11.82 6.29 12.60
N PHE A 188 11.61 5.09 13.16
CA PHE A 188 11.37 4.89 14.59
C PHE A 188 12.59 5.27 15.44
N MET A 189 13.80 4.91 15.02
CA MET A 189 15.03 5.22 15.74
C MET A 189 15.30 6.72 15.80
N VAL A 190 15.20 7.42 14.67
CA VAL A 190 15.39 8.88 14.60
C VAL A 190 14.26 9.60 15.36
N GLY A 191 13.02 9.12 15.25
CA GLY A 191 11.90 9.62 16.04
C GLY A 191 12.10 9.48 17.55
N ALA A 192 12.54 8.30 18.01
CA ALA A 192 12.83 8.05 19.41
C ALA A 192 13.99 8.92 19.90
N CYS A 193 15.05 9.10 19.10
CA CYS A 193 16.15 10.00 19.41
C CYS A 193 15.66 11.45 19.54
N GLY A 194 14.92 11.97 18.56
CA GLY A 194 14.40 13.33 18.59
C GLY A 194 13.47 13.60 19.77
N THR A 195 12.56 12.68 20.07
CA THR A 195 11.64 12.80 21.22
C THR A 195 12.37 12.65 22.56
N PHE A 196 13.37 11.78 22.65
CA PHE A 196 14.28 11.71 23.80
C PHE A 196 15.00 13.04 24.04
N MET A 197 15.58 13.63 22.98
CA MET A 197 16.30 14.90 23.08
C MET A 197 15.39 16.02 23.56
N VAL A 198 14.18 16.15 23.00
CA VAL A 198 13.17 17.12 23.44
C VAL A 198 12.83 16.91 24.92
N GLY A 199 12.62 15.66 25.34
CA GLY A 199 12.38 15.32 26.74
C GLY A 199 13.52 15.75 27.66
N TYR A 200 14.76 15.58 27.21
CA TYR A 200 15.97 15.94 27.95
C TYR A 200 16.18 17.46 28.04
N GLY A 201 16.02 18.20 26.94
CA GLY A 201 16.23 19.66 26.87
C GLY A 201 15.10 20.52 27.49
N THR A 202 13.95 19.95 27.83
CA THR A 202 12.80 20.76 28.30
C THR A 202 12.98 21.34 29.71
N ARG A 203 13.24 22.66 29.79
CA ARG A 203 13.44 23.41 31.04
C ARG A 203 12.14 23.77 31.80
N SER A 204 11.06 24.13 31.10
CA SER A 204 9.83 24.65 31.72
C SER A 204 8.96 23.54 32.33
N ALA A 205 8.78 23.55 33.67
CA ALA A 205 7.92 22.60 34.36
C ALA A 205 6.45 22.67 33.90
N ARG A 206 5.98 23.84 33.46
CA ARG A 206 4.59 24.06 32.98
C ARG A 206 4.35 23.49 31.59
N MET A 207 5.32 23.59 30.68
CA MET A 207 5.20 23.09 29.30
C MET A 207 5.73 21.66 29.12
N ARG A 208 6.42 21.12 30.13
CA ARG A 208 7.03 19.79 30.11
C ARG A 208 6.03 18.69 29.76
N GLY A 209 4.86 18.67 30.40
CA GLY A 209 3.83 17.66 30.11
C GLY A 209 3.23 17.79 28.71
N VAL A 210 3.06 19.02 28.22
CA VAL A 210 2.48 19.28 26.88
C VAL A 210 3.45 18.86 25.79
N LEU A 211 4.71 19.30 25.83
CA LEU A 211 5.71 18.97 24.82
C LEU A 211 6.06 17.47 24.78
N GLN A 212 6.04 16.81 25.94
CA GLN A 212 6.28 15.37 26.07
C GLN A 212 5.16 14.49 25.51
N LEU A 213 3.99 15.05 25.24
CA LEU A 213 2.87 14.32 24.66
C LEU A 213 2.58 14.75 23.23
N LEU A 214 2.60 16.07 22.96
CA LEU A 214 2.22 16.63 21.68
C LEU A 214 3.14 16.17 20.55
N LEU A 215 4.46 16.22 20.73
CA LEU A 215 5.39 15.81 19.69
C LEU A 215 5.30 14.29 19.39
N PRO A 216 5.36 13.39 20.39
CA PRO A 216 5.09 11.96 20.15
C PRO A 216 3.74 11.68 19.48
N LEU A 217 2.69 12.42 19.85
CA LEU A 217 1.37 12.27 19.24
C LEU A 217 1.36 12.64 17.76
N VAL A 218 1.91 13.81 17.40
CA VAL A 218 1.99 14.25 16.00
C VAL A 218 2.82 13.27 15.17
N LEU A 219 3.96 12.83 15.68
CA LEU A 219 4.81 11.86 14.99
C LEU A 219 4.12 10.49 14.84
N ALA A 220 3.44 10.02 15.89
CA ALA A 220 2.68 8.77 15.83
C ALA A 220 1.54 8.84 14.81
N LEU A 221 0.84 9.98 14.70
CA LEU A 221 -0.16 10.23 13.66
C LEU A 221 0.46 10.24 12.26
N SER A 222 1.63 10.86 12.08
CA SER A 222 2.36 10.81 10.80
C SER A 222 2.73 9.37 10.42
N PHE A 223 3.23 8.58 11.38
CA PHE A 223 3.62 7.19 11.14
C PHE A 223 2.39 6.32 10.83
N MET A 224 1.28 6.54 11.55
CA MET A 224 -0.01 5.91 11.28
C MET A 224 -0.46 6.18 9.84
N LEU A 225 -0.41 7.43 9.39
CA LEU A 225 -0.84 7.80 8.05
C LEU A 225 0.07 7.20 6.96
N ILE A 226 1.39 7.14 7.20
CA ILE A 226 2.32 6.45 6.28
C ILE A 226 1.97 4.96 6.20
N ALA A 227 1.74 4.30 7.33
CA ALA A 227 1.36 2.90 7.38
C ALA A 227 0.00 2.65 6.70
N ASP A 228 -0.94 3.58 6.88
CA ASP A 228 -2.28 3.52 6.30
C ASP A 228 -2.25 3.48 4.78
N ILE A 229 -1.57 4.46 4.16
CA ILE A 229 -1.45 4.57 2.71
C ILE A 229 -0.55 3.46 2.14
N ASP A 230 0.51 3.10 2.87
CA ASP A 230 1.35 1.98 2.44
C ASP A 230 0.52 0.70 2.45
N SER A 231 -0.32 0.42 3.46
CA SER A 231 -1.16 -0.80 3.64
C SER A 231 -2.09 -1.04 2.44
N PRO A 232 -2.15 -2.25 1.85
CA PRO A 232 -2.97 -2.46 0.67
C PRO A 232 -4.44 -2.76 1.05
N ARG A 233 -4.65 -3.25 2.28
CA ARG A 233 -5.92 -3.81 2.78
C ARG A 233 -6.22 -3.49 4.24
N GLY A 234 -5.22 -3.25 5.09
CA GLY A 234 -5.40 -3.11 6.55
C GLY A 234 -5.64 -1.68 7.04
N GLY A 235 -5.58 -0.69 6.13
CA GLY A 235 -5.78 0.73 6.42
C GLY A 235 -7.23 1.22 6.40
N PHE A 236 -7.39 2.53 6.25
CA PHE A 236 -8.61 3.27 5.90
C PHE A 236 -8.56 3.73 4.43
N VAL A 237 -7.36 3.92 3.89
CA VAL A 237 -7.13 4.29 2.49
C VAL A 237 -6.79 3.03 1.68
N HIS A 238 -7.69 2.66 0.77
CA HIS A 238 -7.49 1.51 -0.14
C HIS A 238 -7.92 1.86 -1.55
N VAL A 239 -7.50 1.03 -2.50
CA VAL A 239 -7.92 1.15 -3.89
C VAL A 239 -9.33 0.57 -4.02
N ASP A 240 -10.31 1.45 -4.27
CA ASP A 240 -11.65 1.05 -4.70
C ASP A 240 -11.62 0.66 -6.19
N PRO A 241 -12.08 -0.55 -6.59
CA PRO A 241 -12.01 -1.02 -7.97
C PRO A 241 -13.08 -0.37 -8.87
N VAL A 242 -13.02 0.95 -9.02
CA VAL A 242 -14.02 1.75 -9.75
C VAL A 242 -13.99 1.45 -11.24
N ASN A 243 -12.81 1.25 -11.84
CA ASN A 243 -12.70 0.97 -13.27
C ASN A 243 -13.20 -0.44 -13.59
N LEU A 244 -12.86 -1.43 -12.77
CA LEU A 244 -13.38 -2.79 -12.89
C LEU A 244 -14.91 -2.82 -12.71
N LYS A 245 -15.46 -2.09 -11.72
CA LYS A 245 -16.92 -1.96 -11.53
C LYS A 245 -17.59 -1.32 -12.74
N THR A 246 -17.00 -0.27 -13.30
CA THR A 246 -17.51 0.42 -14.49
C THR A 246 -17.49 -0.50 -15.71
N LEU A 247 -16.42 -1.28 -15.87
CA LEU A 247 -16.30 -2.30 -16.92
C LEU A 247 -17.35 -3.41 -16.75
N ALA A 248 -17.55 -3.92 -15.53
CA ALA A 248 -18.56 -4.93 -15.26
C ALA A 248 -19.96 -4.46 -15.68
N ALA A 249 -20.30 -3.20 -15.37
CA ALA A 249 -21.57 -2.61 -15.77
C ALA A 249 -21.71 -2.47 -17.30
N SER A 250 -20.63 -2.16 -18.02
CA SER A 250 -20.67 -2.05 -19.49
C SER A 250 -20.80 -3.40 -20.21
N MET A 251 -20.39 -4.51 -19.57
CA MET A 251 -20.53 -5.86 -20.12
C MET A 251 -21.94 -6.45 -19.98
N GLN A 252 -22.80 -5.85 -19.15
CA GLN A 252 -24.19 -6.30 -18.93
C GLN A 252 -25.17 -5.82 -20.02
N HIS A 253 -24.69 -4.98 -20.94
CA HIS A 253 -25.44 -4.41 -22.06
C HIS A 253 -24.86 -4.91 -23.39
#